data_AF-A0A7M3Z340-F1
#
_entry.id   AF-A0A7M3Z340-F1
#
_cell.length_a   1.000
_cell.length_b   1.000
_cell.length_c   1.000
_cell.angle_alpha   90.00
_cell.angle_beta   90.00
_cell.angle_gamma   90.00
#
_symmetry.space_group_name_H-M   'P 1'
#
loop_
_entity.id
_entity.type
_entity.pdbx_description
1 polymer ?
#
loop_
_entity_poly.entity_id
_entity_poly.type
_entity_poly.pdbx_seq_one_letter_code
_entity_poly.pdbx_strand_id
1 'polypeptide(L)'
;FARSLENIPSTLAQNAGVDRLDTLLALRAEHRGGARYAGIDANGKVAEITETWLPSKTLHHALESATETACGLLRVDQVISARGD
;
A
#
# COMPACT_ATOMS: atom_id res chain seq x y z
N PHE A 1 1.07 0.35 11.06
CA PHE A 1 0.08 0.90 10.12
C PHE A 1 0.70 1.82 9.07
N ALA A 2 1.31 2.96 9.40
CA ALA A 2 1.88 3.87 8.37
C ALA A 2 2.86 3.18 7.41
N ARG A 3 3.84 2.41 7.93
CA ARG A 3 4.79 1.65 7.11
C ARG A 3 4.12 0.60 6.21
N SER A 4 2.98 0.02 6.60
CA SER A 4 2.29 -0.97 5.75
C SER A 4 1.59 -0.34 4.56
N LEU A 5 1.24 0.96 4.63
CA LEU A 5 0.69 1.68 3.48
C LEU A 5 1.73 1.86 2.35
N GLU A 6 3.01 1.90 2.70
CA GLU A 6 4.11 1.99 1.73
C GLU A 6 4.27 0.72 0.87
N ASN A 7 3.62 -0.39 1.24
CA ASN A 7 3.61 -1.59 0.40
C ASN A 7 2.95 -1.33 -0.96
N ILE A 8 1.96 -0.44 -1.05
CA ILE A 8 1.30 -0.10 -2.33
C ILE A 8 2.31 0.51 -3.32
N PRO A 9 2.97 1.65 -3.03
CA PRO A 9 3.98 2.20 -3.93
C PRO A 9 5.19 1.28 -4.11
N SER A 10 5.59 0.53 -3.08
CA SER A 10 6.64 -0.48 -3.21
C SER A 10 6.29 -1.57 -4.23
N THR A 11 5.03 -1.99 -4.29
CA THR A 11 4.57 -3.02 -5.22
C THR A 11 4.49 -2.48 -6.64
N LEU A 12 4.06 -1.22 -6.81
CA LEU A 12 4.10 -0.54 -8.10
C LEU A 12 5.54 -0.44 -8.65
N ALA A 13 6.49 -0.05 -7.81
CA ALA A 13 7.91 -0.01 -8.16
C ALA A 13 8.43 -1.40 -8.59
N GLN A 14 8.07 -2.45 -7.83
CA GLN A 14 8.44 -3.83 -8.15
C GLN A 14 7.88 -4.28 -9.50
N ASN A 15 6.60 -3.98 -9.76
CA ASN A 15 5.93 -4.36 -11.01
C ASN A 15 6.53 -3.63 -12.22
N ALA A 16 7.06 -2.44 -12.03
CA ALA A 16 7.81 -1.70 -13.04
C ALA A 16 9.27 -2.18 -13.21
N GLY A 17 9.73 -3.11 -12.37
CA GLY A 17 11.08 -3.68 -12.44
C GLY A 17 12.20 -2.80 -11.88
N VAL A 18 11.86 -1.78 -11.08
CA VAL A 18 12.84 -0.87 -10.45
C VAL A 18 13.10 -1.25 -9.00
N ASP A 19 14.19 -0.72 -8.42
CA ASP A 19 14.52 -0.97 -7.02
C ASP A 19 13.49 -0.36 -6.07
N ARG A 20 12.92 -1.21 -5.20
CA ARG A 20 11.84 -0.82 -4.29
C ARG A 20 12.30 0.15 -3.21
N LEU A 21 13.50 -0.05 -2.68
CA LEU A 21 14.01 0.71 -1.55
C LEU A 21 14.36 2.13 -2.00
N ASP A 22 15.09 2.26 -3.10
CA ASP A 22 15.49 3.55 -3.66
C ASP A 22 14.27 4.38 -4.06
N THR A 23 13.29 3.76 -4.73
CA THR A 23 12.03 4.44 -5.11
C THR A 23 11.22 4.91 -3.90
N LEU A 24 11.12 4.10 -2.84
CA LEU A 24 10.45 4.51 -1.60
C LEU A 24 11.17 5.66 -0.89
N LEU A 25 12.50 5.65 -0.87
CA LEU A 25 13.31 6.71 -0.25
C LEU A 25 13.14 8.03 -1.00
N ALA A 26 13.17 7.99 -2.33
CA ALA A 26 12.91 9.15 -3.19
C ALA A 26 11.49 9.68 -2.98
N LEU A 27 10.48 8.81 -2.97
CA LEU A 27 9.08 9.22 -2.74
C LEU A 27 8.91 9.91 -1.37
N ARG A 28 9.53 9.37 -0.31
CA ARG A 28 9.52 10.00 1.02
C ARG A 28 10.25 11.35 1.05
N ALA A 29 11.27 11.55 0.23
CA ALA A 29 11.97 12.82 0.14
C ALA A 29 11.06 13.89 -0.50
N GLU A 30 10.39 13.55 -1.61
CA GLU A 30 9.42 14.43 -2.27
C GLU A 30 8.25 14.84 -1.36
N HIS A 31 7.63 13.86 -0.68
CA HIS A 31 6.55 14.14 0.27
C HIS A 31 7.00 15.01 1.45
N ARG A 32 8.23 14.83 1.94
CA ARG A 32 8.83 15.71 2.97
C ARG A 32 9.11 17.13 2.43
N GLY A 33 9.37 17.27 1.15
CA GLY A 33 9.47 18.56 0.44
C GLY A 33 8.13 19.26 0.20
N GLY A 34 7.00 18.63 0.57
CA GLY A 34 5.66 19.20 0.42
C GLY A 34 4.92 18.81 -0.86
N ALA A 35 5.51 17.93 -1.68
CA ALA A 35 4.89 17.44 -2.91
C ALA A 35 3.74 16.46 -2.63
N ARG A 36 2.54 17.01 -2.43
CA ARG A 36 1.32 16.23 -2.06
C ARG A 36 0.88 15.21 -3.09
N TYR A 37 1.18 15.46 -4.37
CA TYR A 37 0.76 14.61 -5.49
C TYR A 37 1.89 13.73 -6.03
N ALA A 38 3.03 13.63 -5.32
CA ALA A 38 4.09 12.71 -5.68
C ALA A 38 3.61 11.26 -5.54
N GLY A 39 3.85 10.44 -6.55
CA GLY A 39 3.50 9.02 -6.61
C GLY A 39 4.47 8.24 -7.48
N ILE A 40 4.11 6.99 -7.80
CA ILE A 40 4.90 6.12 -8.68
C ILE A 40 4.23 6.08 -10.05
N ASP A 41 4.95 6.45 -11.10
CA ASP A 41 4.46 6.40 -12.47
C ASP A 41 4.50 4.97 -13.06
N ALA A 42 4.01 4.81 -14.29
CA ALA A 42 4.01 3.52 -14.99
C ALA A 42 5.42 2.95 -15.26
N ASN A 43 6.47 3.79 -15.21
CA ASN A 43 7.87 3.41 -15.38
C ASN A 43 8.57 3.14 -14.04
N GLY A 44 7.84 3.19 -12.92
CA GLY A 44 8.39 3.00 -11.58
C GLY A 44 9.12 4.22 -11.01
N LYS A 45 9.07 5.37 -11.68
CA LYS A 45 9.73 6.61 -11.24
C LYS A 45 8.83 7.43 -10.32
N VAL A 46 9.46 8.17 -9.42
CA VAL A 46 8.75 9.15 -8.59
C VAL A 46 8.43 10.37 -9.46
N ALA A 47 7.15 10.70 -9.57
CA ALA A 47 6.67 11.83 -10.36
C ALA A 47 5.36 12.37 -9.76
N GLU A 48 4.96 13.57 -10.18
CA GLU A 48 3.63 14.10 -9.86
C GLU A 48 2.55 13.33 -10.62
N ILE A 49 1.51 12.85 -9.92
CA ILE A 49 0.39 12.11 -10.50
C ILE A 49 -0.82 13.03 -10.59
N THR A 50 -1.23 13.39 -11.80
CA THR A 50 -2.30 14.36 -12.06
C THR A 50 -3.53 13.76 -12.74
N GLU A 51 -3.40 12.63 -13.43
CA GLU A 51 -4.47 12.09 -14.29
C GLU A 51 -4.99 10.71 -13.85
N THR A 52 -4.41 10.12 -12.81
CA THR A 52 -4.77 8.76 -12.35
C THR A 52 -5.51 8.84 -11.01
N TRP A 53 -6.80 9.13 -11.05
CA TRP A 53 -7.64 9.26 -9.86
C TRP A 53 -8.43 7.99 -9.55
N LEU A 54 -8.52 7.67 -8.26
CA LEU A 54 -9.40 6.63 -7.73
C LEU A 54 -10.51 7.27 -6.89
N PRO A 55 -11.74 6.74 -6.91
CA PRO A 55 -12.79 7.23 -6.03
C PRO A 55 -12.40 7.12 -4.55
N SER A 56 -12.54 8.21 -3.80
CA SER A 56 -12.18 8.25 -2.37
C SER A 56 -12.92 7.19 -1.55
N LYS A 57 -14.19 6.92 -1.90
CA LYS A 57 -15.01 5.88 -1.26
C LYS A 57 -14.40 4.48 -1.40
N THR A 58 -13.80 4.18 -2.56
CA THR A 58 -13.13 2.89 -2.79
C THR A 58 -11.89 2.76 -1.92
N LEU A 59 -11.08 3.82 -1.82
CA LEU A 59 -9.90 3.84 -0.95
C LEU A 59 -10.28 3.70 0.53
N HIS A 60 -11.34 4.39 0.96
CA HIS A 60 -11.83 4.31 2.34
C HIS A 60 -12.28 2.89 2.70
N HIS A 61 -13.13 2.28 1.86
CA HIS A 61 -13.60 0.91 2.07
C HIS A 61 -12.42 -0.08 2.09
N ALA A 62 -11.45 0.05 1.17
CA ALA A 62 -10.29 -0.83 1.15
C ALA A 62 -9.50 -0.80 2.47
N LEU A 63 -9.30 0.39 3.05
CA LEU A 63 -8.61 0.54 4.34
C LEU A 63 -9.43 -0.04 5.50
N GLU A 64 -10.73 0.21 5.52
CA GLU A 64 -11.64 -0.30 6.55
C GLU A 64 -11.68 -1.83 6.53
N SER A 65 -11.96 -2.43 5.38
CA SER A 65 -12.06 -3.88 5.20
C SER A 65 -10.74 -4.59 5.50
N ALA A 66 -9.60 -4.05 5.03
CA ALA A 66 -8.29 -4.62 5.34
C ALA A 66 -7.97 -4.56 6.83
N THR A 67 -8.32 -3.46 7.51
CA THR A 67 -8.11 -3.30 8.95
C THR A 67 -9.00 -4.23 9.76
N GLU A 68 -10.28 -4.32 9.42
CA GLU A 68 -11.23 -5.22 10.08
C GLU A 68 -10.80 -6.67 9.95
N THR A 69 -10.41 -7.09 8.74
CA THR A 69 -9.93 -8.45 8.47
C THR A 69 -8.65 -8.76 9.26
N ALA A 70 -7.67 -7.85 9.24
CA ALA A 70 -6.43 -8.03 9.99
C ALA A 70 -6.69 -8.16 11.51
N CYS A 71 -7.52 -7.27 12.06
CA CYS A 71 -7.93 -7.34 13.46
C CYS A 71 -8.72 -8.63 13.78
N GLY A 72 -9.58 -9.08 12.86
CA GLY A 72 -10.32 -10.33 12.96
C GLY A 72 -9.39 -11.54 13.06
N LEU A 73 -8.43 -11.64 12.15
CA LEU A 73 -7.43 -12.70 12.12
C LEU A 73 -6.53 -12.70 13.36
N LEU A 74 -6.09 -11.53 13.82
CA LEU A 74 -5.24 -11.41 15.02
C LEU A 74 -5.95 -11.84 16.32
N ARG A 75 -7.28 -11.87 16.33
CA ARG A 75 -8.08 -12.34 17.48
C ARG A 75 -8.28 -13.86 17.49
N VAL A 76 -7.95 -14.56 16.41
CA VAL A 76 -8.04 -16.02 16.36
C VAL A 76 -6.83 -16.60 17.09
N ASP A 77 -7.06 -17.17 18.27
CA ASP A 77 -6.04 -17.78 19.11
C ASP A 77 -5.93 -19.29 18.89
N GLN A 78 -7.00 -19.95 18.46
CA GLN A 78 -7.06 -21.38 18.19
C GLN A 78 -7.81 -21.68 16.89
N VAL A 79 -7.30 -22.67 16.14
CA VAL A 79 -7.99 -23.27 14.99
C VAL A 79 -8.41 -24.67 15.38
N ILE A 80 -9.72 -24.91 15.51
CA ILE A 80 -10.27 -26.23 15.81
C ILE A 80 -10.60 -26.92 14.48
N SER A 81 -9.89 -28.01 14.17
CA SER A 81 -10.22 -28.87 13.02
C SER A 81 -11.19 -29.97 13.45
N ALA A 82 -12.36 -30.02 12.81
CA ALA A 82 -13.39 -31.03 13.09
C ALA A 82 -13.23 -32.32 12.26
N ARG A 83 -12.08 -32.55 11.62
CA ARG A 83 -11.75 -33.86 11.02
C ARG A 83 -10.95 -34.69 12.01
N GLY A 84 -11.67 -35.39 12.87
CA GLY A 84 -11.23 -36.70 13.36
C GLY A 84 -12.05 -37.74 12.61
N ASP A 85 -11.36 -38.64 11.90
CA ASP A 85 -11.88 -39.78 11.12
C ASP A 85 -13.12 -39.56 10.21
#